data_AF-A0A0Q5F8J1-F1
#
_entry.id   AF-A0A0Q5F8J1-F1
#
_cell.length_a   1.000
_cell.length_b   1.000
_cell.length_c   1.000
_cell.angle_alpha   90.00
_cell.angle_beta   90.00
_cell.angle_gamma   90.00
#
_symmetry.space_group_name_H-M   'P 1'
#
loop_
_entity.id
_entity.type
_entity.pdbx_description
1 polymer ?
#
loop_
_entity_poly.entity_id
_entity_poly.type
_entity_poly.pdbx_seq_one_letter_code
_entity_poly.pdbx_strand_id
1 'polypeptide(L)'
;MISQSSAQATSSKWTDKAVYAAGAVVWRLIDGKLRILLIHRTKYKDITLPKGKVDPGEMLAETAVREVHEETGIRVSLGVPVGVSRYHLPSSKQKVVHYWAAEATVDAIRASTFVPNKEIAALEWVSVKKARSRLSYPVDLEILDFFANLVDDGVLRTFPIIALRHAKALSRSDWDGADAARPLTDRGRDQAKSIVGPLRAFGVRKIITSDAVRCVQTVKPLAKALGRKVVMTEKISQDAWEDGHDDLRSVIGRRVRAVKPAVICSHGPVLPGLLTEIALATGTIRGSYVNSAADLEPAAFSVVHVSASNPGSGIIAIETHVPKI
;
A
#
# COMPACT_ATOMS: atom_id res chain seq x y z
N MET A 1 -62.21 -6.39 -25.86
CA MET A 1 -61.46 -5.12 -26.06
C MET A 1 -60.95 -4.67 -24.70
N ILE A 2 -59.81 -5.22 -24.26
CA ILE A 2 -59.11 -4.78 -23.04
C ILE A 2 -57.63 -4.82 -23.38
N SER A 3 -57.04 -3.64 -23.54
CA SER A 3 -55.64 -3.44 -23.90
C SER A 3 -54.73 -3.80 -22.73
N GLN A 4 -53.79 -4.71 -22.95
CA GLN A 4 -52.66 -4.90 -22.05
C GLN A 4 -51.65 -3.77 -22.27
N SER A 5 -51.55 -2.88 -21.28
CA SER A 5 -50.48 -1.91 -21.16
C SER A 5 -49.21 -2.62 -20.70
N SER A 6 -48.15 -2.57 -21.52
CA SER A 6 -46.84 -3.12 -21.21
C SER A 6 -46.08 -2.15 -20.32
N ALA A 7 -45.75 -2.60 -19.11
CA ALA A 7 -44.82 -1.89 -18.23
C ALA A 7 -43.42 -1.96 -18.83
N GLN A 8 -42.93 -0.82 -19.36
CA GLN A 8 -41.53 -0.65 -19.74
C GLN A 8 -40.65 -0.70 -18.48
N ALA A 9 -40.00 -1.84 -18.27
CA ALA A 9 -38.87 -1.94 -17.35
C ALA A 9 -37.70 -1.12 -17.92
N THR A 10 -37.37 -0.01 -17.27
CA THR A 10 -36.17 0.78 -17.53
C THR A 10 -34.95 -0.02 -17.06
N SER A 11 -34.43 -0.89 -17.94
CA SER A 11 -33.14 -1.54 -17.73
C SER A 11 -32.03 -0.49 -17.80
N SER A 12 -31.59 -0.04 -16.62
CA SER A 12 -30.37 0.75 -16.50
C SER A 12 -29.19 -0.10 -16.96
N LYS A 13 -28.67 0.21 -18.15
CA LYS A 13 -27.44 -0.36 -18.72
C LYS A 13 -26.23 0.14 -17.91
N TRP A 14 -26.02 -0.42 -16.73
CA TRP A 14 -24.74 -0.32 -16.04
C TRP A 14 -23.76 -1.22 -16.78
N THR A 15 -22.70 -0.65 -17.34
CA THR A 15 -21.63 -1.42 -18.00
C THR A 15 -20.55 -1.76 -16.98
N ASP A 16 -20.25 -3.05 -16.89
CA ASP A 16 -19.73 -3.77 -15.71
C ASP A 16 -18.21 -3.68 -15.47
N LYS A 17 -17.56 -2.53 -15.76
CA LYS A 17 -16.13 -2.35 -15.42
C LYS A 17 -15.86 -0.99 -14.80
N ALA A 18 -15.55 -1.03 -13.50
CA ALA A 18 -15.04 0.12 -12.76
C ALA A 18 -13.68 0.58 -13.32
N VAL A 19 -13.47 1.90 -13.33
CA VAL A 19 -12.18 2.52 -13.64
C VAL A 19 -11.46 2.75 -12.31
N TYR A 20 -10.33 2.09 -12.11
CA TYR A 20 -9.51 2.28 -10.92
C TYR A 20 -8.53 3.44 -11.09
N ALA A 21 -8.20 4.07 -9.97
CA ALA A 21 -7.20 5.11 -9.84
C ALA A 21 -6.61 5.09 -8.44
N ALA A 22 -5.46 5.73 -8.31
CA ALA A 22 -4.84 5.95 -7.02
C ALA A 22 -4.16 7.31 -6.96
N GLY A 23 -4.01 7.83 -5.76
CA GLY A 23 -3.38 9.11 -5.49
C GLY A 23 -2.95 9.24 -4.04
N ALA A 24 -2.61 10.47 -3.65
CA ALA A 24 -2.19 10.71 -2.27
C ALA A 24 -2.61 12.10 -1.75
N VAL A 25 -2.84 12.16 -0.45
CA VAL A 25 -2.76 13.42 0.30
C VAL A 25 -1.29 13.66 0.59
N VAL A 26 -0.63 14.41 -0.29
CA VAL A 26 0.79 14.74 -0.14
C VAL A 26 0.93 15.91 0.83
N TRP A 27 1.72 15.73 1.87
CA TRP A 27 1.85 16.69 2.96
C TRP A 27 3.31 16.97 3.32
N ARG A 28 3.55 18.12 3.96
CA ARG A 28 4.84 18.46 4.58
C ARG A 28 4.63 19.37 5.80
N LEU A 29 5.65 19.45 6.65
CA LEU A 29 5.72 20.43 7.74
C LEU A 29 6.65 21.58 7.34
N ILE A 30 6.19 22.81 7.53
CA ILE A 30 7.00 24.04 7.41
C ILE A 30 6.87 24.79 8.72
N ASP A 31 7.97 24.95 9.45
CA ASP A 31 7.97 25.60 10.78
C ASP A 31 6.92 25.02 11.72
N GLY A 32 6.81 23.68 11.73
CA GLY A 32 5.81 22.93 12.52
C GLY A 32 4.38 22.99 11.97
N LYS A 33 4.11 23.74 10.90
CA LYS A 33 2.78 23.90 10.31
C LYS A 33 2.57 22.92 9.16
N LEU A 34 1.48 22.15 9.25
CA LEU A 34 1.05 21.22 8.21
C LEU A 34 0.62 21.95 6.93
N ARG A 35 1.17 21.50 5.80
CA ARG A 35 0.82 21.94 4.46
C ARG A 35 0.45 20.75 3.59
N ILE A 36 -0.63 20.89 2.82
CA ILE A 36 -1.14 19.92 1.86
C ILE A 36 -0.87 20.44 0.46
N LEU A 37 -0.44 19.54 -0.43
CA LEU A 37 -0.24 19.83 -1.83
C LEU A 37 -1.56 19.70 -2.59
N LEU A 38 -1.91 20.74 -3.33
CA LEU A 38 -2.97 20.74 -4.33
C LEU A 38 -2.38 20.91 -5.72
N ILE A 39 -3.02 20.30 -6.70
CA ILE A 39 -2.69 20.45 -8.12
C ILE A 39 -3.78 21.23 -8.83
N HIS A 40 -3.38 22.15 -9.72
CA HIS A 40 -4.28 22.92 -10.58
C HIS A 40 -4.25 22.31 -11.97
N ARG A 41 -5.34 21.68 -12.44
CA ARG A 41 -5.31 20.99 -13.73
C ARG A 41 -5.67 21.93 -14.88
N THR A 42 -4.81 21.97 -15.89
CA THR A 42 -4.92 22.89 -17.03
C THR A 42 -6.21 22.69 -17.82
N LYS A 43 -6.55 21.43 -18.14
CA LYS A 43 -7.68 21.10 -19.02
C LYS A 43 -9.04 21.40 -18.38
N TYR A 44 -9.19 21.11 -17.09
CA TYR A 44 -10.47 21.19 -16.39
C TYR A 44 -10.62 22.47 -15.56
N LYS A 45 -9.52 23.21 -15.34
CA LYS A 45 -9.45 24.42 -14.52
C LYS A 45 -9.99 24.19 -13.10
N ASP A 46 -9.77 22.99 -12.58
CA ASP A 46 -10.13 22.56 -11.24
C ASP A 46 -8.88 22.38 -10.37
N ILE A 47 -9.12 22.26 -9.07
CA ILE A 47 -8.11 22.04 -8.05
C ILE A 47 -8.42 20.73 -7.33
N THR A 48 -7.49 19.78 -7.39
CA THR A 48 -7.67 18.44 -6.82
C THR A 48 -6.45 17.99 -6.02
N LEU A 49 -6.58 16.85 -5.35
CA LEU A 49 -5.43 16.06 -4.90
C LEU A 49 -4.76 15.38 -6.11
N PRO A 50 -3.44 15.08 -6.04
CA PRO A 50 -2.75 14.33 -7.08
C PRO A 50 -3.24 12.88 -7.15
N LYS A 51 -3.62 12.43 -8.34
CA LYS A 51 -4.21 11.10 -8.61
C LYS A 51 -4.37 10.86 -10.11
N GLY A 52 -4.15 9.61 -10.52
CA GLY A 52 -4.46 9.19 -11.89
C GLY A 52 -4.79 7.71 -12.01
N LYS A 53 -4.87 7.23 -13.24
CA LYS A 53 -5.47 5.92 -13.56
C LYS A 53 -4.43 4.82 -13.35
N VAL A 54 -4.91 3.66 -12.94
CA VAL A 54 -4.08 2.45 -12.88
C VAL A 54 -3.75 2.02 -14.32
N ASP A 55 -2.46 1.83 -14.60
CA ASP A 55 -2.00 1.31 -15.88
C ASP A 55 -2.15 -0.22 -15.97
N PRO A 56 -2.17 -0.80 -17.19
CA PRO A 56 -2.21 -2.24 -17.35
C PRO A 56 -1.07 -2.95 -16.60
N GLY A 57 -1.42 -3.94 -15.77
CA GLY A 57 -0.45 -4.68 -14.94
C GLY A 57 -0.07 -3.99 -13.62
N GLU A 58 -0.50 -2.74 -13.42
CA GLU A 58 -0.14 -1.93 -12.25
C GLU A 58 -1.06 -2.19 -11.04
N MET A 59 -0.48 -2.13 -9.84
CA MET A 59 -1.17 -2.16 -8.57
C MET A 59 -1.37 -0.76 -7.98
N LEU A 60 -2.44 -0.56 -7.21
CA LEU A 60 -2.86 0.77 -6.74
C LEU A 60 -1.77 1.54 -5.99
N ALA A 61 -0.97 0.87 -5.16
CA ALA A 61 0.08 1.52 -4.38
C ALA A 61 1.20 2.09 -5.28
N GLU A 62 1.63 1.36 -6.31
CA GLU A 62 2.62 1.89 -7.26
C GLU A 62 2.02 2.96 -8.18
N THR A 63 0.75 2.82 -8.57
CA THR A 63 0.00 3.88 -9.28
C THR A 63 0.03 5.19 -8.48
N ALA A 64 -0.26 5.15 -7.18
CA ALA A 64 -0.30 6.36 -6.35
C ALA A 64 1.03 7.12 -6.37
N VAL A 65 2.16 6.43 -6.20
CA VAL A 65 3.47 7.07 -6.18
C VAL A 65 3.94 7.51 -7.56
N ARG A 66 3.58 6.77 -8.62
CA ARG A 66 3.85 7.16 -10.01
C ARG A 66 3.12 8.46 -10.35
N GLU A 67 1.80 8.49 -10.12
CA GLU A 67 0.95 9.64 -10.44
C GLU A 67 1.36 10.89 -9.66
N VAL A 68 1.67 10.74 -8.35
CA VAL A 68 2.24 11.85 -7.57
C VAL A 68 3.52 12.37 -8.21
N HIS A 69 4.42 11.49 -8.64
CA HIS A 69 5.68 11.90 -9.27
C HIS A 69 5.46 12.54 -10.65
N GLU A 70 4.56 12.01 -11.48
CA GLU A 70 4.25 12.55 -12.80
C GLU A 70 3.60 13.93 -12.72
N GLU A 71 2.62 14.11 -11.84
CA GLU A 71 1.87 15.36 -11.71
C GLU A 71 2.66 16.44 -10.95
N THR A 72 3.59 16.05 -10.06
CA THR A 72 4.21 16.99 -9.10
C THR A 72 5.73 16.98 -9.09
N GLY A 73 6.37 16.09 -9.83
CA GLY A 73 7.83 15.87 -9.79
C GLY A 73 8.37 15.38 -8.44
N ILE A 74 7.53 15.20 -7.41
CA ILE A 74 7.95 14.85 -6.05
C ILE A 74 7.91 13.34 -5.88
N ARG A 75 9.03 12.77 -5.45
CA ARG A 75 9.09 11.34 -5.08
C ARG A 75 8.65 11.15 -3.63
N VAL A 76 7.68 10.28 -3.42
CA VAL A 76 7.13 9.98 -2.10
C VAL A 76 7.18 8.49 -1.79
N SER A 77 7.00 8.15 -0.51
CA SER A 77 6.61 6.81 -0.07
C SER A 77 5.28 6.91 0.65
N LEU A 78 4.44 5.89 0.48
CA LEU A 78 3.12 5.84 1.08
C LEU A 78 3.21 5.53 2.57
N GLY A 79 2.44 6.28 3.36
CA GLY A 79 2.08 5.97 4.74
C GLY A 79 0.69 5.34 4.78
N VAL A 80 -0.08 5.69 5.82
CA VAL A 80 -1.41 5.12 6.07
C VAL A 80 -2.39 5.35 4.91
N PRO A 81 -3.26 4.37 4.61
CA PRO A 81 -4.39 4.59 3.71
C PRO A 81 -5.34 5.63 4.33
N VAL A 82 -5.81 6.57 3.50
CA VAL A 82 -6.67 7.69 3.93
C VAL A 82 -8.14 7.39 3.63
N GLY A 83 -8.43 6.85 2.44
CA GLY A 83 -9.81 6.58 2.06
C GLY A 83 -9.98 6.23 0.58
N VAL A 84 -11.24 5.98 0.21
CA VAL A 84 -11.62 5.61 -1.16
C VAL A 84 -12.77 6.48 -1.64
N SER A 85 -12.55 7.25 -2.70
CA SER A 85 -13.61 8.01 -3.37
C SER A 85 -14.29 7.16 -4.43
N ARG A 86 -15.63 7.20 -4.47
CA ARG A 86 -16.44 6.47 -5.47
C ARG A 86 -17.46 7.40 -6.11
N TYR A 87 -17.43 7.52 -7.44
CA TYR A 87 -18.37 8.34 -8.19
C TYR A 87 -18.56 7.81 -9.61
N HIS A 88 -19.60 8.27 -10.31
CA HIS A 88 -19.86 7.85 -11.69
C HIS A 88 -19.27 8.84 -12.69
N LEU A 89 -18.66 8.32 -13.75
CA LEU A 89 -18.23 9.11 -14.90
C LEU A 89 -19.43 9.41 -15.82
N PRO A 90 -19.33 10.43 -16.70
CA PRO A 90 -20.33 10.67 -17.74
C PRO A 90 -20.59 9.45 -18.65
N SER A 91 -19.64 8.52 -18.71
CA SER A 91 -19.76 7.24 -19.43
C SER A 91 -20.53 6.16 -18.65
N SER A 92 -21.19 6.50 -17.54
CA SER A 92 -21.86 5.60 -16.58
C SER A 92 -20.99 4.54 -15.91
N LYS A 93 -19.67 4.57 -16.14
CA LYS A 93 -18.72 3.70 -15.44
C LYS A 93 -18.45 4.24 -14.04
N GLN A 94 -18.38 3.34 -13.07
CA GLN A 94 -17.94 3.70 -11.72
C GLN A 94 -16.44 4.02 -11.73
N LYS A 95 -16.05 5.15 -11.15
CA LYS A 95 -14.67 5.52 -10.85
C LYS A 95 -14.40 5.25 -9.38
N VAL A 96 -13.31 4.55 -9.09
CA VAL A 96 -12.87 4.23 -7.74
C VAL A 96 -11.44 4.73 -7.59
N VAL A 97 -11.20 5.62 -6.62
CA VAL A 97 -9.89 6.23 -6.36
C VAL A 97 -9.46 5.90 -4.94
N HIS A 98 -8.30 5.25 -4.78
CA HIS A 98 -7.70 4.99 -3.48
C HIS A 98 -6.66 6.05 -3.13
N TYR A 99 -6.68 6.55 -1.89
CA TYR A 99 -5.76 7.57 -1.43
C TYR A 99 -4.94 7.10 -0.22
N TRP A 100 -3.67 7.48 -0.19
CA TRP A 100 -2.75 7.31 0.93
C TRP A 100 -2.22 8.65 1.41
N ALA A 101 -1.78 8.71 2.67
CA ALA A 101 -0.98 9.82 3.15
C ALA A 101 0.46 9.66 2.63
N ALA A 102 1.08 10.75 2.20
CA ALA A 102 2.45 10.72 1.69
C ALA A 102 3.24 11.95 2.15
N GLU A 103 4.31 11.74 2.92
CA GLU A 103 5.19 12.85 3.33
C GLU A 103 6.13 13.23 2.19
N ALA A 104 6.07 14.49 1.77
CA ALA A 104 7.08 15.09 0.90
C ALA A 104 8.23 15.61 1.76
N THR A 105 9.31 14.83 1.81
CA THR A 105 10.52 15.20 2.55
C THR A 105 11.19 16.44 1.96
N VAL A 106 12.00 17.14 2.76
CA VAL A 106 12.75 18.32 2.29
C VAL A 106 13.59 17.98 1.05
N ASP A 107 14.26 16.83 1.05
CA ASP A 107 15.07 16.39 -0.09
C ASP A 107 14.21 16.06 -1.32
N ALA A 108 13.03 15.46 -1.14
CA ALA A 108 12.10 15.21 -2.25
C ALA A 108 11.55 16.49 -2.87
N ILE A 109 11.28 17.52 -2.05
CA ILE A 109 10.88 18.84 -2.55
C ILE A 109 12.03 19.50 -3.32
N ARG A 110 13.26 19.47 -2.79
CA ARG A 110 14.44 20.04 -3.46
C ARG A 110 14.76 19.33 -4.78
N ALA A 111 14.52 18.03 -4.85
CA ALA A 111 14.73 17.22 -6.03
C ALA A 111 13.52 17.22 -6.99
N SER A 112 12.44 17.96 -6.70
CA SER A 112 11.27 18.02 -7.56
C SER A 112 11.63 18.58 -8.93
N THR A 113 11.16 17.89 -9.97
CA THR A 113 11.39 18.27 -11.37
C THR A 113 10.15 18.89 -12.02
N PHE A 114 9.18 19.34 -11.21
CA PHE A 114 7.92 19.85 -11.75
C PHE A 114 8.13 21.09 -12.61
N VAL A 115 7.55 21.05 -13.80
CA VAL A 115 7.37 22.20 -14.67
C VAL A 115 5.91 22.20 -15.13
N PRO A 116 5.20 23.35 -15.05
CA PRO A 116 3.86 23.48 -15.61
C PRO A 116 3.75 22.92 -17.02
N ASN A 117 2.71 22.14 -17.27
CA ASN A 117 2.52 21.45 -18.54
C ASN A 117 1.03 21.42 -18.94
N LYS A 118 0.71 20.69 -20.02
CA LYS A 118 -0.64 20.61 -20.59
C LYS A 118 -1.66 19.94 -19.65
N GLU A 119 -1.19 19.21 -18.64
CA GLU A 119 -2.02 18.53 -17.65
C GLU A 119 -2.12 19.32 -16.36
N ILE A 120 -0.98 19.74 -15.79
CA ILE A 120 -0.91 20.45 -14.51
C ILE A 120 -0.33 21.86 -14.71
N ALA A 121 -1.11 22.88 -14.39
CA ALA A 121 -0.75 24.28 -14.53
C ALA A 121 0.07 24.80 -13.35
N ALA A 122 -0.20 24.33 -12.14
CA ALA A 122 0.47 24.80 -10.93
C ALA A 122 0.34 23.82 -9.76
N LEU A 123 1.27 23.93 -8.82
CA LEU A 123 1.27 23.28 -7.52
C LEU A 123 1.04 24.34 -6.43
N GLU A 124 0.20 24.04 -5.44
CA GLU A 124 -0.05 24.94 -4.32
C GLU A 124 0.07 24.20 -2.98
N TRP A 125 0.88 24.72 -2.05
CA TRP A 125 0.98 24.23 -0.68
C TRP A 125 0.12 25.07 0.25
N VAL A 126 -0.92 24.47 0.83
CA VAL A 126 -1.93 25.19 1.62
C VAL A 126 -2.15 24.57 3.00
N SER A 127 -2.74 25.32 3.94
CA SER A 127 -3.23 24.71 5.19
C SER A 127 -4.46 23.83 4.91
N VAL A 128 -4.81 22.92 5.84
CA VAL A 128 -6.02 22.09 5.75
C VAL A 128 -7.28 22.96 5.56
N LYS A 129 -7.43 24.05 6.33
CA LYS A 129 -8.54 25.01 6.19
C LYS A 129 -8.65 25.58 4.77
N LYS A 130 -7.51 25.95 4.18
CA LYS A 130 -7.50 26.52 2.82
C LYS A 130 -7.72 25.43 1.76
N ALA A 131 -7.22 24.21 1.96
CA ALA A 131 -7.52 23.07 1.09
C ALA A 131 -9.04 22.80 1.03
N ARG A 132 -9.73 22.81 2.18
CA ARG A 132 -11.21 22.68 2.23
C ARG A 132 -11.93 23.73 1.38
N SER A 133 -11.43 24.96 1.35
CA SER A 133 -12.03 26.05 0.56
C SER A 133 -11.69 26.03 -0.94
N ARG A 134 -10.69 25.23 -1.35
CA ARG A 134 -10.10 25.28 -2.71
C ARG A 134 -10.39 24.04 -3.54
N LEU A 135 -10.48 22.87 -2.91
CA LEU A 135 -10.78 21.62 -3.60
C LEU A 135 -12.11 21.74 -4.34
N SER A 136 -12.12 21.37 -5.62
CA SER A 136 -13.27 21.58 -6.49
C SER A 136 -14.35 20.51 -6.36
N TYR A 137 -14.05 19.37 -5.73
CA TYR A 137 -14.95 18.22 -5.66
C TYR A 137 -15.21 17.79 -4.22
N PRO A 138 -16.49 17.54 -3.84
CA PRO A 138 -16.85 17.03 -2.51
C PRO A 138 -16.12 15.74 -2.12
N VAL A 139 -15.91 14.84 -3.08
CA VAL A 139 -15.22 13.56 -2.83
C VAL A 139 -13.76 13.73 -2.43
N ASP A 140 -13.09 14.82 -2.83
CA ASP A 140 -11.73 15.12 -2.38
C ASP A 140 -11.74 15.78 -0.98
N LEU A 141 -12.83 16.47 -0.61
CA LEU A 141 -13.02 17.03 0.74
C LEU A 141 -13.17 15.91 1.78
N GLU A 142 -13.94 14.87 1.48
CA GLU A 142 -14.08 13.68 2.35
C GLU A 142 -12.71 13.05 2.63
N ILE A 143 -11.87 12.89 1.61
CA ILE A 143 -10.50 12.37 1.74
C ILE A 143 -9.64 13.30 2.60
N LEU A 144 -9.74 14.62 2.38
CA LEU A 144 -9.02 15.59 3.20
C LEU A 144 -9.47 15.55 4.67
N ASP A 145 -10.75 15.34 4.93
CA ASP A 145 -11.30 15.26 6.28
C ASP A 145 -10.87 13.98 7.01
N PHE A 146 -10.87 12.83 6.32
CA PHE A 146 -10.27 11.60 6.89
C PHE A 146 -8.79 11.80 7.20
N PHE A 147 -8.05 12.46 6.32
CA PHE A 147 -6.65 12.78 6.58
C PHE A 147 -6.49 13.75 7.77
N ALA A 148 -7.36 14.74 7.93
CA ALA A 148 -7.32 15.66 9.06
C ALA A 148 -7.53 14.93 10.40
N ASN A 149 -8.44 13.95 10.44
CA ASN A 149 -8.63 13.12 11.64
C ASN A 149 -7.34 12.34 12.00
N LEU A 150 -6.63 11.80 11.01
CA LEU A 150 -5.33 11.14 11.24
C LEU A 150 -4.27 12.10 11.81
N VAL A 151 -4.35 13.39 11.46
CA VAL A 151 -3.46 14.42 12.02
C VAL A 151 -3.81 14.70 13.47
N ASP A 152 -5.11 14.86 13.76
CA ASP A 152 -5.61 15.17 15.11
C ASP A 152 -5.35 14.00 16.08
N ASP A 153 -5.41 12.76 15.60
CA ASP A 153 -5.06 11.54 16.35
C ASP A 153 -3.54 11.37 16.54
N GLY A 154 -2.71 12.25 15.95
CA GLY A 154 -1.26 12.20 16.09
C GLY A 154 -0.57 11.06 15.31
N VAL A 155 -1.24 10.48 14.32
CA VAL A 155 -0.77 9.30 13.57
C VAL A 155 -0.23 9.64 12.16
N LEU A 156 0.19 10.90 11.98
CA LEU A 156 0.62 11.44 10.70
C LEU A 156 1.87 10.77 10.10
N ARG A 157 2.87 10.50 10.93
CA ARG A 157 4.09 9.80 10.52
C ARG A 157 4.01 8.34 10.93
N THR A 158 3.93 7.46 9.95
CA THR A 158 3.94 6.01 10.14
C THR A 158 5.10 5.37 9.40
N PHE A 159 5.42 4.14 9.78
CA PHE A 159 6.29 3.26 9.01
C PHE A 159 5.64 1.88 8.86
N PRO A 160 5.79 1.23 7.70
CA PRO A 160 5.18 -0.06 7.45
C PRO A 160 6.06 -1.22 7.91
N ILE A 161 5.45 -2.19 8.59
CA ILE A 161 5.97 -3.56 8.71
C ILE A 161 5.13 -4.45 7.82
N ILE A 162 5.73 -4.99 6.78
CA ILE A 162 5.04 -5.71 5.71
C ILE A 162 5.24 -7.21 5.90
N ALA A 163 4.17 -7.94 6.16
CA ALA A 163 4.16 -9.40 6.15
C ALA A 163 3.86 -9.88 4.73
N LEU A 164 4.77 -10.66 4.15
CA LEU A 164 4.68 -11.15 2.77
C LEU A 164 4.68 -12.68 2.78
N ARG A 165 3.68 -13.28 2.12
CA ARG A 165 3.74 -14.72 1.81
C ARG A 165 4.67 -14.93 0.62
N HIS A 166 5.50 -15.97 0.66
CA HIS A 166 6.25 -16.37 -0.53
C HIS A 166 5.32 -16.61 -1.73
N ALA A 167 5.85 -16.40 -2.95
CA ALA A 167 5.12 -16.64 -4.18
C ALA A 167 4.89 -18.14 -4.44
N LYS A 168 4.10 -18.48 -5.47
CA LYS A 168 3.75 -19.87 -5.79
C LYS A 168 5.01 -20.73 -5.98
N ALA A 169 5.17 -21.73 -5.12
CA ALA A 169 6.22 -22.75 -5.22
C ALA A 169 5.70 -24.01 -5.91
N LEU A 170 6.62 -24.86 -6.39
CA LEU A 170 6.28 -26.23 -6.83
C LEU A 170 5.44 -26.93 -5.75
N SER A 171 4.61 -27.90 -6.11
CA SER A 171 3.90 -28.68 -5.10
C SER A 171 4.89 -29.58 -4.32
N ARG A 172 4.46 -30.13 -3.18
CA ARG A 172 5.31 -31.08 -2.44
C ARG A 172 5.47 -32.42 -3.19
N SER A 173 4.48 -32.81 -3.99
CA SER A 173 4.54 -34.04 -4.79
C SER A 173 5.46 -33.92 -6.00
N ASP A 174 5.70 -32.70 -6.50
CA ASP A 174 6.55 -32.44 -7.67
C ASP A 174 7.99 -32.08 -7.27
N TRP A 175 8.42 -32.44 -6.06
CA TRP A 175 9.73 -32.10 -5.51
C TRP A 175 10.32 -33.23 -4.67
N ASP A 176 11.42 -33.80 -5.13
CA ASP A 176 12.07 -34.96 -4.49
C ASP A 176 13.08 -34.56 -3.40
N GLY A 177 13.34 -33.27 -3.21
CA GLY A 177 14.29 -32.75 -2.21
C GLY A 177 13.64 -32.32 -0.89
N ALA A 178 14.45 -31.76 0.02
CA ALA A 178 13.95 -31.16 1.25
C ALA A 178 12.95 -30.02 0.95
N ASP A 179 11.86 -29.89 1.73
CA ASP A 179 10.82 -28.88 1.48
C ASP A 179 11.39 -27.45 1.47
N ALA A 180 12.33 -27.13 2.36
CA ALA A 180 13.00 -25.83 2.41
C ALA A 180 13.74 -25.47 1.11
N ALA A 181 14.19 -26.48 0.34
CA ALA A 181 14.88 -26.29 -0.94
C ALA A 181 13.92 -26.09 -2.13
N ARG A 182 12.61 -26.25 -1.93
CA ARG A 182 11.60 -26.20 -2.99
C ARG A 182 11.54 -24.80 -3.66
N PRO A 183 11.71 -24.71 -4.99
CA PRO A 183 11.75 -23.44 -5.70
C PRO A 183 10.36 -22.90 -6.08
N LEU A 184 10.35 -21.64 -6.53
CA LEU A 184 9.20 -21.01 -7.18
C LEU A 184 8.88 -21.65 -8.53
N THR A 185 7.59 -21.75 -8.84
CA THR A 185 7.14 -22.04 -10.22
C THR A 185 7.35 -20.82 -11.12
N ASP A 186 7.14 -21.00 -12.42
CA ASP A 186 7.17 -19.90 -13.40
C ASP A 186 6.19 -18.79 -13.03
N ARG A 187 4.94 -19.16 -12.73
CA ARG A 187 3.92 -18.26 -12.18
C ARG A 187 4.41 -17.58 -10.90
N GLY A 188 5.07 -18.31 -9.99
CA GLY A 188 5.62 -17.74 -8.77
C GLY A 188 6.71 -16.69 -9.03
N ARG A 189 7.54 -16.90 -10.06
CA ARG A 189 8.54 -15.90 -10.47
C ARG A 189 7.89 -14.64 -11.03
N ASP A 190 6.78 -14.76 -11.75
CA ASP A 190 6.04 -13.60 -12.26
C ASP A 190 5.31 -12.85 -11.14
N GLN A 191 4.71 -13.58 -10.18
CA GLN A 191 4.17 -12.98 -8.96
C GLN A 191 5.25 -12.21 -8.17
N ALA A 192 6.44 -12.79 -8.02
CA ALA A 192 7.55 -12.14 -7.33
C ALA A 192 8.02 -10.85 -8.03
N LYS A 193 7.89 -10.75 -9.36
CA LYS A 193 8.17 -9.52 -10.11
C LYS A 193 7.06 -8.49 -9.94
N SER A 194 5.78 -8.90 -9.99
CA SER A 194 4.66 -7.96 -9.99
C SER A 194 4.51 -7.21 -8.66
N ILE A 195 4.92 -7.81 -7.54
CA ILE A 195 4.88 -7.13 -6.23
C ILE A 195 6.03 -6.14 -5.99
N VAL A 196 7.03 -6.05 -6.88
CA VAL A 196 8.18 -5.16 -6.70
C VAL A 196 7.75 -3.70 -6.64
N GLY A 197 6.93 -3.26 -7.59
CA GLY A 197 6.40 -1.90 -7.65
C GLY A 197 5.67 -1.48 -6.39
N PRO A 198 4.59 -2.15 -5.98
CA PRO A 198 3.83 -1.75 -4.80
C PRO A 198 4.64 -1.88 -3.51
N LEU A 199 5.53 -2.87 -3.36
CA LEU A 199 6.43 -2.92 -2.19
C LEU A 199 7.41 -1.74 -2.16
N ARG A 200 7.88 -1.24 -3.31
CA ARG A 200 8.70 -0.03 -3.38
C ARG A 200 7.92 1.23 -3.01
N ALA A 201 6.62 1.28 -3.32
CA ALA A 201 5.76 2.42 -2.98
C ALA A 201 5.72 2.70 -1.46
N PHE A 202 5.87 1.67 -0.63
CA PHE A 202 5.95 1.78 0.84
C PHE A 202 7.36 2.08 1.39
N GLY A 203 8.32 2.42 0.53
CA GLY A 203 9.63 2.93 0.96
C GLY A 203 10.52 1.91 1.68
N VAL A 204 10.38 0.61 1.37
CA VAL A 204 11.06 -0.51 2.04
C VAL A 204 12.58 -0.27 2.19
N ARG A 205 13.06 -0.36 3.44
CA ARG A 205 14.48 -0.18 3.82
C ARG A 205 15.17 -1.44 4.29
N LYS A 206 14.41 -2.43 4.77
CA LYS A 206 14.93 -3.73 5.19
C LYS A 206 14.12 -4.87 4.57
N ILE A 207 14.83 -5.91 4.14
CA ILE A 207 14.24 -7.16 3.64
C ILE A 207 14.72 -8.27 4.56
N ILE A 208 13.78 -8.96 5.18
CA ILE A 208 13.98 -10.14 6.02
C ILE A 208 13.17 -11.26 5.37
N THR A 209 13.71 -12.46 5.33
CA THR A 209 13.06 -13.61 4.74
C THR A 209 13.38 -14.86 5.54
N SER A 210 12.46 -15.82 5.57
CA SER A 210 12.84 -17.20 5.82
C SER A 210 13.94 -17.60 4.82
N ASP A 211 14.84 -18.41 5.32
CA ASP A 211 15.92 -19.10 4.62
C ASP A 211 15.47 -20.08 3.51
N ALA A 212 14.20 -20.52 3.50
CA ALA A 212 13.66 -21.37 2.46
C ALA A 212 13.81 -20.74 1.05
N VAL A 213 14.18 -21.56 0.06
CA VAL A 213 14.50 -21.15 -1.30
C VAL A 213 13.38 -20.34 -1.95
N ARG A 214 12.13 -20.79 -1.82
CA ARG A 214 10.93 -20.06 -2.30
C ARG A 214 10.79 -18.66 -1.71
N CYS A 215 11.08 -18.46 -0.42
CA CYS A 215 11.00 -17.16 0.24
C CYS A 215 12.11 -16.24 -0.28
N VAL A 216 13.35 -16.75 -0.34
CA VAL A 216 14.51 -16.01 -0.88
C VAL A 216 14.28 -15.59 -2.34
N GLN A 217 13.78 -16.51 -3.18
CA GLN A 217 13.47 -16.22 -4.57
C GLN A 217 12.35 -15.19 -4.72
N THR A 218 11.36 -15.18 -3.80
CA THR A 218 10.25 -14.20 -3.81
C THR A 218 10.77 -12.77 -3.60
N VAL A 219 11.69 -12.56 -2.67
CA VAL A 219 12.20 -11.21 -2.35
C VAL A 219 13.38 -10.76 -3.22
N LYS A 220 13.99 -11.68 -3.99
CA LYS A 220 15.17 -11.39 -4.82
C LYS A 220 14.93 -10.26 -5.84
N PRO A 221 13.81 -10.19 -6.58
CA PRO A 221 13.52 -9.08 -7.48
C PRO A 221 13.47 -7.72 -6.75
N LEU A 222 12.81 -7.67 -5.59
CA LEU A 222 12.72 -6.46 -4.76
C LEU A 222 14.09 -6.03 -4.26
N ALA A 223 14.90 -6.97 -3.77
CA ALA A 223 16.25 -6.72 -3.29
C ALA A 223 17.14 -6.11 -4.38
N LYS A 224 17.05 -6.64 -5.61
CA LYS A 224 17.75 -6.10 -6.79
C LYS A 224 17.27 -4.68 -7.11
N ALA A 225 15.95 -4.46 -7.18
CA ALA A 225 15.37 -3.16 -7.52
C ALA A 225 15.71 -2.05 -6.49
N LEU A 226 15.87 -2.42 -5.21
CA LEU A 226 16.24 -1.50 -4.14
C LEU A 226 17.75 -1.37 -3.93
N GLY A 227 18.57 -2.22 -4.55
CA GLY A 227 20.00 -2.31 -4.24
C GLY A 227 20.27 -2.68 -2.78
N ARG A 228 19.42 -3.52 -2.16
CA ARG A 228 19.48 -3.85 -0.72
C ARG A 228 19.81 -5.32 -0.48
N LYS A 229 20.60 -5.58 0.56
CA LYS A 229 20.89 -6.93 1.04
C LYS A 229 19.66 -7.54 1.73
N VAL A 230 19.45 -8.82 1.47
CA VAL A 230 18.45 -9.66 2.13
C VAL A 230 19.05 -10.23 3.42
N VAL A 231 18.28 -10.25 4.50
CA VAL A 231 18.63 -10.99 5.72
C VAL A 231 17.81 -12.26 5.78
N MET A 232 18.48 -13.40 5.66
CA MET A 232 17.89 -14.72 5.84
C MET A 232 17.92 -15.10 7.32
N THR A 233 16.88 -15.77 7.81
CA THR A 233 16.82 -16.25 9.19
C THR A 233 15.86 -17.43 9.31
N GLU A 234 16.30 -18.50 9.95
CA GLU A 234 15.50 -19.70 10.28
C GLU A 234 14.37 -19.38 11.27
N LYS A 235 14.54 -18.33 12.10
CA LYS A 235 13.57 -17.87 13.12
C LYS A 235 12.15 -17.61 12.62
N ILE A 236 11.96 -17.43 11.31
CA ILE A 236 10.65 -17.21 10.67
C ILE A 236 10.35 -18.25 9.58
N SER A 237 11.06 -19.38 9.62
CA SER A 237 10.86 -20.52 8.73
C SER A 237 9.62 -21.32 9.13
N GLN A 238 9.12 -22.14 8.20
CA GLN A 238 8.02 -23.04 8.49
C GLN A 238 8.48 -24.19 9.40
N ASP A 239 9.67 -24.73 9.16
CA ASP A 239 10.22 -25.85 9.93
C ASP A 239 10.40 -25.45 11.40
N ALA A 240 11.01 -24.30 11.68
CA ALA A 240 11.15 -23.79 13.05
C ALA A 240 9.79 -23.54 13.72
N TRP A 241 8.77 -23.10 12.97
CA TRP A 241 7.43 -22.91 13.48
C TRP A 241 6.73 -24.23 13.83
N GLU A 242 6.85 -25.24 12.97
CA GLU A 242 6.26 -26.55 13.18
C GLU A 242 6.94 -27.30 14.35
N ASP A 243 8.25 -27.11 14.52
CA ASP A 243 9.03 -27.71 15.60
C ASP A 243 8.97 -26.92 16.93
N GLY A 244 8.36 -25.73 16.95
CA GLY A 244 8.30 -24.86 18.13
C GLY A 244 9.61 -24.18 18.50
N HIS A 245 10.55 -24.06 17.55
CA HIS A 245 11.86 -23.42 17.69
C HIS A 245 11.93 -22.04 17.01
N ASP A 246 10.81 -21.51 16.52
CA ASP A 246 10.76 -20.17 15.94
C ASP A 246 11.11 -19.09 16.98
N ASP A 247 11.39 -17.89 16.48
CA ASP A 247 11.56 -16.72 17.32
C ASP A 247 11.04 -15.48 16.59
N LEU A 248 9.75 -15.52 16.29
CA LEU A 248 9.05 -14.41 15.63
C LEU A 248 9.16 -13.12 16.47
N ARG A 249 9.05 -13.24 17.80
CA ARG A 249 9.08 -12.13 18.75
C ARG A 249 10.35 -11.31 18.65
N SER A 250 11.54 -11.93 18.60
CA SER A 250 12.78 -11.16 18.50
C SER A 250 12.92 -10.46 17.15
N VAL A 251 12.47 -11.11 16.07
CA VAL A 251 12.51 -10.54 14.71
C VAL A 251 11.61 -9.32 14.63
N ILE A 252 10.32 -9.45 15.01
CA ILE A 252 9.35 -8.36 14.98
C ILE A 252 9.69 -7.25 15.96
N GLY A 253 9.99 -7.57 17.22
CA GLY A 253 10.33 -6.56 18.22
C GLY A 253 11.53 -5.70 17.78
N ARG A 254 12.52 -6.30 17.10
CA ARG A 254 13.63 -5.54 16.51
C ARG A 254 13.19 -4.63 15.36
N ARG A 255 12.17 -5.01 14.58
CA ARG A 255 11.63 -4.16 13.49
C ARG A 255 10.85 -2.97 14.04
N VAL A 256 9.96 -3.19 15.02
CA VAL A 256 9.19 -2.13 15.67
C VAL A 256 10.13 -1.08 16.30
N ARG A 257 11.12 -1.51 17.08
CA ARG A 257 12.12 -0.60 17.67
C ARG A 257 13.00 0.12 16.67
N ALA A 258 13.21 -0.45 15.48
CA ALA A 258 14.06 0.16 14.47
C ALA A 258 13.37 1.32 13.72
N VAL A 259 12.04 1.42 13.78
CA VAL A 259 11.22 2.48 13.15
C VAL A 259 11.61 2.67 11.68
N LYS A 260 11.71 1.55 10.95
CA LYS A 260 12.15 1.53 9.55
C LYS A 260 11.24 0.63 8.73
N PRO A 261 10.78 1.09 7.54
CA PRO A 261 10.01 0.29 6.62
C PRO A 261 10.69 -1.06 6.33
N ALA A 262 9.97 -2.17 6.54
CA ALA A 262 10.53 -3.50 6.38
C ALA A 262 9.55 -4.48 5.71
N VAL A 263 10.08 -5.35 4.86
CA VAL A 263 9.38 -6.55 4.35
C VAL A 263 9.90 -7.78 5.09
N ILE A 264 8.98 -8.65 5.48
CA ILE A 264 9.22 -9.92 6.15
C ILE A 264 8.53 -11.02 5.33
N CYS A 265 9.31 -11.77 4.55
CA CYS A 265 8.81 -12.87 3.74
C CYS A 265 8.82 -14.18 4.52
N SER A 266 7.67 -14.84 4.60
CA SER A 266 7.51 -16.11 5.30
C SER A 266 6.41 -16.99 4.64
N HIS A 267 5.89 -17.94 5.39
CA HIS A 267 5.03 -19.04 4.94
C HIS A 267 3.62 -18.89 5.48
N GLY A 268 2.63 -19.47 4.77
CA GLY A 268 1.22 -19.45 5.17
C GLY A 268 0.98 -19.71 6.67
N PRO A 269 1.48 -20.83 7.23
CA PRO A 269 1.29 -21.16 8.65
C PRO A 269 1.91 -20.19 9.65
N VAL A 270 2.96 -19.46 9.25
CA VAL A 270 3.77 -18.58 10.12
C VAL A 270 3.23 -17.15 10.14
N LEU A 271 2.55 -16.72 9.08
CA LEU A 271 2.02 -15.35 8.94
C LEU A 271 1.09 -14.94 10.10
N PRO A 272 0.15 -15.79 10.59
CA PRO A 272 -0.67 -15.44 11.75
C PRO A 272 0.17 -15.11 12.99
N GLY A 273 1.26 -15.85 13.22
CA GLY A 273 2.21 -15.58 14.28
C GLY A 273 2.95 -14.25 14.09
N LEU A 274 3.38 -13.93 12.86
CA LEU A 274 4.04 -12.65 12.56
C LEU A 274 3.13 -11.45 12.83
N LEU A 275 1.88 -11.50 12.35
CA LEU A 275 0.90 -10.43 12.57
C LEU A 275 0.54 -10.31 14.06
N THR A 276 0.45 -11.44 14.77
CA THR A 276 0.23 -11.48 16.22
C THR A 276 1.37 -10.81 16.99
N GLU A 277 2.63 -11.10 16.63
CA GLU A 277 3.79 -10.47 17.25
C GLU A 277 3.89 -8.98 16.94
N ILE A 278 3.43 -8.54 15.75
CA ILE A 278 3.34 -7.10 15.45
C ILE A 278 2.33 -6.45 16.38
N ALA A 279 1.12 -7.02 16.51
CA ALA A 279 0.09 -6.50 17.40
C ALA A 279 0.57 -6.43 18.85
N LEU A 280 1.23 -7.48 19.35
CA LEU A 280 1.80 -7.49 20.70
C LEU A 280 2.88 -6.42 20.87
N ALA A 281 3.83 -6.34 19.93
CA ALA A 281 4.95 -5.41 20.01
C ALA A 281 4.52 -3.94 19.91
N THR A 282 3.35 -3.66 19.33
CA THR A 282 2.77 -2.32 19.26
C THR A 282 1.73 -2.04 20.34
N GLY A 283 1.44 -2.99 21.26
CA GLY A 283 0.41 -2.78 22.30
C GLY A 283 -1.04 -2.84 21.80
N THR A 284 -1.27 -3.42 20.62
CA THR A 284 -2.58 -3.52 19.99
C THR A 284 -3.41 -4.63 20.62
N ILE A 285 -4.67 -4.34 20.96
CA ILE A 285 -5.64 -5.37 21.37
C ILE A 285 -5.93 -6.28 20.17
N ARG A 286 -5.73 -7.59 20.37
CA ARG A 286 -5.96 -8.59 19.33
C ARG A 286 -7.44 -8.59 18.93
N GLY A 287 -7.69 -8.63 17.62
CA GLY A 287 -9.01 -8.75 17.05
C GLY A 287 -8.98 -9.57 15.76
N SER A 288 -10.16 -9.95 15.26
CA SER A 288 -10.31 -10.76 14.04
C SER A 288 -9.61 -10.15 12.82
N TYR A 289 -9.56 -8.81 12.73
CA TYR A 289 -8.90 -8.10 11.63
C TYR A 289 -7.40 -8.43 11.49
N VAL A 290 -6.68 -8.69 12.59
CA VAL A 290 -5.26 -9.09 12.57
C VAL A 290 -5.10 -10.47 11.96
N ASN A 291 -6.02 -11.39 12.28
CA ASN A 291 -6.02 -12.75 11.73
C ASN A 291 -6.39 -12.74 10.25
N SER A 292 -7.38 -11.95 9.85
CA SER A 292 -7.75 -11.79 8.43
C SER A 292 -6.60 -11.23 7.58
N ALA A 293 -5.76 -10.37 8.16
CA ALA A 293 -4.56 -9.86 7.50
C ALA A 293 -3.47 -10.91 7.28
N ALA A 294 -3.52 -12.04 8.00
CA ALA A 294 -2.55 -13.12 7.82
C ALA A 294 -2.97 -14.14 6.75
N ASP A 295 -4.24 -14.14 6.32
CA ASP A 295 -4.77 -15.03 5.29
C ASP A 295 -4.38 -14.53 3.89
N LEU A 296 -3.09 -14.68 3.60
CA LEU A 296 -2.47 -14.20 2.38
C LEU A 296 -2.35 -15.35 1.38
N GLU A 297 -2.81 -15.18 0.16
CA GLU A 297 -2.47 -16.06 -0.96
C GLU A 297 -1.00 -15.87 -1.40
N PRO A 298 -0.41 -16.79 -2.20
CA PRO A 298 1.00 -16.69 -2.57
C PRO A 298 1.36 -15.34 -3.22
N ALA A 299 2.42 -14.72 -2.73
CA ALA A 299 2.89 -13.37 -3.05
C ALA A 299 1.99 -12.21 -2.61
N ALA A 300 0.85 -12.46 -1.97
CA ALA A 300 0.10 -11.40 -1.31
C ALA A 300 0.84 -10.93 -0.05
N PHE A 301 0.60 -9.67 0.32
CA PHE A 301 1.21 -9.06 1.49
C PHE A 301 0.24 -8.15 2.22
N SER A 302 0.42 -8.05 3.55
CA SER A 302 -0.23 -7.05 4.38
C SER A 302 0.76 -6.01 4.86
N VAL A 303 0.37 -4.75 4.74
CA VAL A 303 1.13 -3.59 5.20
C VAL A 303 0.54 -3.16 6.53
N VAL A 304 1.29 -3.35 7.61
CA VAL A 304 0.91 -2.90 8.95
C VAL A 304 1.54 -1.54 9.20
N HIS A 305 0.71 -0.50 9.28
CA HIS A 305 1.14 0.86 9.53
C HIS A 305 1.25 1.11 11.03
N VAL A 306 2.46 1.45 11.49
CA VAL A 306 2.78 1.71 12.90
C VAL A 306 3.23 3.15 13.06
N SER A 307 2.83 3.81 14.15
CA SER A 307 3.27 5.17 14.44
C SER A 307 4.80 5.24 14.56
N ALA A 308 5.41 6.19 13.84
CA ALA A 308 6.85 6.41 13.89
C ALA A 308 7.29 7.18 15.15
N SER A 309 6.40 7.96 15.75
CA SER A 309 6.66 8.72 16.98
C SER A 309 6.35 7.91 18.23
N ASN A 310 5.35 7.02 18.17
CA ASN A 310 4.96 6.18 19.30
C ASN A 310 4.61 4.75 18.83
N PRO A 311 5.61 3.90 18.52
CA PRO A 311 5.33 2.56 18.00
C PRO A 311 4.52 1.65 18.93
N GLY A 312 4.42 1.99 20.22
CA GLY A 312 3.63 1.27 21.23
C GLY A 312 2.17 1.74 21.36
N SER A 313 1.69 2.64 20.51
CA SER A 313 0.31 3.16 20.55
C SER A 313 -0.72 2.31 19.79
N GLY A 314 -0.32 1.13 19.35
CA GLY A 314 -1.14 0.24 18.53
C GLY A 314 -0.83 0.33 17.02
N ILE A 315 -1.44 -0.58 16.29
CA ILE A 315 -1.49 -0.60 14.83
C ILE A 315 -2.46 0.49 14.38
N ILE A 316 -2.01 1.36 13.47
CA ILE A 316 -2.83 2.46 12.95
C ILE A 316 -3.76 1.97 11.86
N ALA A 317 -3.23 1.16 10.95
CA ALA A 317 -4.00 0.57 9.86
C ALA A 317 -3.33 -0.71 9.36
N ILE A 318 -4.13 -1.60 8.77
CA ILE A 318 -3.64 -2.75 8.00
C ILE A 318 -4.33 -2.70 6.63
N GLU A 319 -3.54 -2.83 5.57
CA GLU A 319 -4.06 -3.04 4.21
C GLU A 319 -3.45 -4.30 3.58
N THR A 320 -4.24 -5.03 2.81
CA THR A 320 -3.82 -6.29 2.16
C THR A 320 -3.83 -6.13 0.66
N HIS A 321 -2.76 -6.60 0.02
CA HIS A 321 -2.48 -6.44 -1.40
C HIS A 321 -2.26 -7.81 -2.03
N VAL A 322 -3.01 -8.09 -3.10
CA VAL A 322 -2.94 -9.33 -3.87
C VAL A 322 -2.16 -9.09 -5.17
N PRO A 323 -1.21 -9.95 -5.55
CA PRO A 323 -0.44 -9.79 -6.78
C PRO A 323 -1.35 -9.79 -8.00
N LYS A 324 -1.16 -8.82 -8.90
CA LYS A 324 -1.70 -8.89 -10.26
C LYS A 324 -0.66 -9.51 -11.18
N ILE A 325 -1.03 -10.57 -11.88
CA ILE A 325 -0.20 -11.27 -12.89
C ILE A 325 -1.04 -11.55 -14.12
#